data_AF-A0A1I3BEC6-F1
#
_entry.id   AF-A0A1I3BEC6-F1
#
_cell.length_a   1.000
_cell.length_b   1.000
_cell.length_c   1.000
_cell.angle_alpha   90.00
_cell.angle_beta   90.00
_cell.angle_gamma   90.00
#
_symmetry.space_group_name_H-M   'P 1'
#
loop_
_entity.id
_entity.type
_entity.pdbx_description
1 polymer ?
#
loop_
_entity_poly.entity_id
_entity_poly.type
_entity_poly.pdbx_seq_one_letter_code
_entity_poly.pdbx_strand_id
1 'polypeptide(L)'
;MKRLFEIDLKDYKKTDSVFRRPSARAIIIKGDKMALVYSKREKYYKFPGGGIHDDEDKKEALIREVREEVGMVVIPESIREFGSVLRRQKSDKAENTVFEQENYYYFCDVEDELVDQELDAYEQDAEFVLKIVDIEAAIEANDIYKSDVFFDEVMIKRELRVLRLLKMSERYVDNEIRLVPYYRNDEVSLAWYQDLDVCKQVDNRDEPYDLELLHSMYDYLCIHGDCYYIEYNGVLVGDVSLRDNGEIAIVICKEYQNRHIGRRCVNDMIILAKKKGMTSVRANIYSFNKQSQKMFKSIGFKSSGDEWFELWF
;
A
#
# COMPACT_ATOMS: atom_id res chain seq x y z
N MET A 1 5.80 -4.38 14.64
CA MET A 1 5.04 -3.90 13.47
C MET A 1 5.90 -3.80 12.21
N LYS A 2 5.44 -4.38 11.09
CA LYS A 2 6.08 -4.26 9.75
C LYS A 2 5.81 -2.89 9.12
N ARG A 3 6.73 -2.35 8.32
CA ARG A 3 6.49 -1.13 7.52
C ARG A 3 5.78 -1.50 6.22
N LEU A 4 4.65 -0.85 5.95
CA LEU A 4 3.86 -1.05 4.74
C LEU A 4 4.51 -0.35 3.55
N PHE A 5 4.79 0.94 3.70
CA PHE A 5 5.45 1.78 2.70
C PHE A 5 5.98 3.07 3.33
N GLU A 6 6.68 3.87 2.54
CA GLU A 6 7.16 5.20 2.90
C GLU A 6 6.67 6.24 1.88
N ILE A 7 6.43 7.45 2.35
CA ILE A 7 6.24 8.64 1.52
C ILE A 7 7.34 9.63 1.92
N ASP A 8 8.44 9.65 1.15
CA ASP A 8 9.54 10.58 1.33
C ASP A 8 9.61 11.52 0.12
N LEU A 9 9.28 12.79 0.34
CA LEU A 9 9.23 13.80 -0.73
C LEU A 9 10.62 14.28 -1.14
N LYS A 10 11.65 14.00 -0.34
CA LYS A 10 13.04 14.44 -0.57
C LYS A 10 13.18 15.94 -0.86
N ASP A 11 12.26 16.77 -0.35
CA ASP A 11 12.15 18.21 -0.56
C ASP A 11 12.89 19.04 0.51
N TYR A 12 13.88 18.43 1.16
CA TYR A 12 14.66 18.98 2.27
C TYR A 12 16.16 18.66 2.09
N LYS A 13 17.02 19.37 2.81
CA LYS A 13 18.47 19.12 2.75
C LYS A 13 18.84 18.03 3.76
N LYS A 14 19.90 17.26 3.46
CA LYS A 14 20.45 16.26 4.40
C LYS A 14 20.93 16.86 5.73
N THR A 15 21.20 18.16 5.76
CA THR A 15 21.63 18.92 6.95
C THR A 15 20.47 19.45 7.80
N ASP A 16 19.24 19.32 7.33
CA ASP A 16 18.06 19.84 8.03
C ASP A 16 17.78 19.02 9.29
N SER A 17 17.29 19.67 10.34
CA SER A 17 16.96 19.01 11.61
C SER A 17 15.69 18.18 11.50
N VAL A 18 15.61 17.02 12.17
CA VAL A 18 14.42 16.15 12.09
C VAL A 18 13.51 16.40 13.29
N PHE A 19 12.29 16.87 13.01
CA PHE A 19 11.20 16.96 13.98
C PHE A 19 10.29 15.75 13.84
N ARG A 20 10.18 14.94 14.91
CA ARG A 20 9.41 13.69 14.92
C ARG A 20 8.08 13.88 15.62
N ARG A 21 7.00 13.44 14.97
CA ARG A 21 5.66 13.41 15.57
C ARG A 21 4.94 12.09 15.24
N PRO A 22 5.29 10.96 15.89
CA PRO A 22 4.67 9.67 15.61
C PRO A 22 3.17 9.71 15.93
N SER A 23 2.41 8.80 15.33
CA SER A 23 0.95 8.74 15.48
C SER A 23 0.45 7.29 15.52
N ALA A 24 -0.68 7.06 16.17
CA ALA A 24 -1.37 5.78 16.19
C ALA A 24 -2.75 5.94 15.54
N ARG A 25 -3.17 4.97 14.71
CA ARG A 25 -4.43 5.02 13.96
C ARG A 25 -5.19 3.70 14.00
N ALA A 26 -6.51 3.82 14.07
CA ALA A 26 -7.42 2.71 14.22
C ALA A 26 -8.03 2.30 12.88
N ILE A 27 -8.05 0.99 12.65
CA ILE A 27 -8.78 0.34 11.58
C ILE A 27 -9.93 -0.39 12.24
N ILE A 28 -11.10 0.24 12.22
CA ILE A 28 -12.31 -0.26 12.88
C ILE A 28 -13.27 -0.74 11.80
N ILE A 29 -13.55 -2.05 11.80
CA ILE A 29 -14.46 -2.69 10.86
C ILE A 29 -15.80 -2.92 11.57
N LYS A 30 -16.89 -2.43 10.99
CA LYS A 30 -18.27 -2.67 11.46
C LYS A 30 -19.04 -3.34 10.32
N GLY A 31 -19.10 -4.67 10.35
CA GLY A 31 -19.69 -5.48 9.27
C GLY A 31 -18.83 -5.45 8.01
N ASP A 32 -19.42 -5.02 6.90
CA ASP A 32 -18.75 -4.81 5.60
C ASP A 32 -18.22 -3.39 5.42
N LYS A 33 -18.34 -2.53 6.43
CA LYS A 33 -17.97 -1.11 6.39
C LYS A 33 -16.85 -0.77 7.38
N MET A 34 -16.30 0.42 7.20
CA MET A 34 -15.26 1.00 8.04
C MET A 34 -15.76 2.21 8.81
N ALA A 35 -15.37 2.33 10.07
CA ALA A 35 -15.54 3.57 10.82
C ALA A 35 -14.32 4.48 10.59
N LEU A 36 -14.55 5.63 9.98
CA LEU A 36 -13.54 6.63 9.65
C LEU A 36 -13.97 7.99 10.19
N VAL A 37 -12.99 8.88 10.38
CA VAL A 37 -13.27 10.31 10.52
C VAL A 37 -13.50 10.89 9.13
N TYR A 38 -14.56 11.67 8.98
CA TYR A 38 -14.86 12.43 7.79
C TYR A 38 -14.77 13.92 8.08
N SER A 39 -13.97 14.65 7.31
CA SER A 39 -13.98 16.11 7.34
C SER A 39 -15.15 16.63 6.52
N LYS A 40 -16.15 17.24 7.16
CA LYS A 40 -17.24 17.87 6.40
C LYS A 40 -16.77 19.09 5.62
N ARG A 41 -15.75 19.79 6.09
CA ARG A 41 -15.22 20.95 5.40
C ARG A 41 -14.40 20.54 4.17
N GLU A 42 -13.42 19.67 4.36
CA GLU A 42 -12.43 19.30 3.35
C GLU A 42 -12.85 18.11 2.48
N LYS A 43 -13.91 17.39 2.88
CA LYS A 43 -14.54 16.29 2.12
C LYS A 43 -13.67 15.03 1.91
N TYR A 44 -12.70 14.77 2.79
CA TYR A 44 -11.91 13.54 2.81
C TYR A 44 -12.23 12.64 4.01
N TYR A 45 -11.72 11.41 3.97
CA TYR A 45 -11.71 10.47 5.09
C TYR A 45 -10.29 10.24 5.64
N LYS A 46 -10.17 10.13 6.97
CA LYS A 46 -8.96 9.67 7.67
C LYS A 46 -9.28 8.50 8.60
N PHE A 47 -8.31 7.64 8.85
CA PHE A 47 -8.38 6.68 9.96
C PHE A 47 -8.42 7.46 11.28
N PRO A 48 -9.32 7.13 12.21
CA PRO A 48 -9.35 7.77 13.52
C PRO A 48 -8.00 7.57 14.23
N GLY A 49 -7.47 8.63 14.82
CA GLY A 49 -6.19 8.58 15.51
C GLY A 49 -5.27 9.76 15.21
N GLY A 50 -4.46 10.10 16.21
CA GLY A 50 -3.60 11.29 16.18
C GLY A 50 -2.21 11.04 16.76
N GLY A 51 -1.62 12.11 17.29
CA GLY A 51 -0.23 12.13 17.73
C GLY A 51 -0.02 11.34 19.01
N ILE A 52 1.13 10.68 19.14
CA ILE A 52 1.53 10.02 20.39
C ILE A 52 2.24 11.07 21.25
N HIS A 53 1.79 11.25 22.49
CA HIS A 53 2.42 12.11 23.49
C HIS A 53 3.59 11.41 24.19
N ASP A 54 4.43 12.18 24.88
CA ASP A 54 5.65 11.66 25.52
C ASP A 54 5.36 10.75 26.73
N ASP A 55 4.16 10.85 27.32
CA ASP A 55 3.71 10.15 28.52
C ASP A 55 2.80 8.94 28.24
N GLU A 56 2.60 8.57 26.98
CA GLU A 56 1.73 7.46 26.57
C GLU A 56 2.41 6.51 25.57
N ASP A 57 1.94 5.26 25.52
CA ASP A 57 2.31 4.30 24.50
C ASP A 57 1.42 4.38 23.24
N LYS A 58 1.75 3.59 22.22
CA LYS A 58 1.03 3.60 20.93
C LYS A 58 -0.44 3.20 21.06
N LYS A 59 -0.76 2.28 21.97
CA LYS A 59 -2.12 1.77 22.20
C LYS A 59 -2.92 2.75 23.06
N GLU A 60 -2.28 3.36 24.06
CA GLU A 60 -2.89 4.41 24.88
C GLU A 60 -3.29 5.61 24.00
N ALA A 61 -2.37 6.09 23.14
CA ALA A 61 -2.66 7.12 22.15
C ALA A 61 -3.82 6.74 21.22
N LEU A 62 -3.83 5.50 20.71
CA LEU A 62 -4.89 4.98 19.86
C LEU A 62 -6.26 5.05 20.55
N ILE A 63 -6.35 4.56 21.79
CA ILE A 63 -7.60 4.51 22.56
C ILE A 63 -8.11 5.93 22.84
N ARG A 64 -7.22 6.84 23.25
CA ARG A 64 -7.53 8.24 23.52
C ARG A 64 -8.06 8.95 22.27
N GLU A 65 -7.29 8.92 21.20
CA GLU A 65 -7.60 9.66 19.96
C GLU A 65 -8.87 9.12 19.28
N VAL A 66 -9.11 7.80 19.28
CA VAL A 66 -10.36 7.23 18.74
C VAL A 66 -11.58 7.74 19.53
N ARG A 67 -11.46 7.81 20.86
CA ARG A 67 -12.52 8.34 21.71
C ARG A 67 -12.76 9.83 21.43
N GLU A 68 -11.70 10.63 21.40
CA GLU A 68 -11.75 12.08 21.16
C GLU A 68 -12.35 12.40 19.77
N GLU A 69 -11.83 11.77 18.71
CA GLU A 69 -12.15 12.10 17.32
C GLU A 69 -13.50 11.55 16.85
N VAL A 70 -13.91 10.35 17.30
CA VAL A 70 -15.13 9.67 16.79
C VAL A 70 -16.07 9.15 17.87
N GLY A 71 -15.77 9.36 19.15
CA GLY A 71 -16.63 8.94 20.25
C GLY A 71 -16.72 7.43 20.42
N MET A 72 -15.83 6.64 19.80
CA MET A 72 -15.83 5.18 19.94
C MET A 72 -14.94 4.73 21.09
N VAL A 73 -15.37 3.74 21.85
CA VAL A 73 -14.58 3.15 22.94
C VAL A 73 -13.88 1.89 22.43
N VAL A 74 -12.57 1.94 22.29
CA VAL A 74 -11.74 0.80 21.84
C VAL A 74 -11.67 -0.28 22.93
N ILE A 75 -11.86 -1.53 22.55
CA ILE A 75 -11.64 -2.70 23.42
C ILE A 75 -10.13 -3.04 23.41
N PRO A 76 -9.37 -2.79 24.49
CA PRO A 76 -7.90 -2.83 24.44
C PRO A 76 -7.30 -4.18 24.03
N GLU A 77 -7.94 -5.27 24.42
CA GLU A 77 -7.50 -6.65 24.15
C GLU A 77 -7.67 -7.04 22.67
N SER A 78 -8.51 -6.32 21.92
CA SER A 78 -8.75 -6.55 20.49
C SER A 78 -7.68 -5.93 19.58
N ILE A 79 -6.80 -5.09 20.13
CA ILE A 79 -5.83 -4.30 19.37
C ILE A 79 -4.77 -5.23 18.75
N ARG A 80 -4.74 -5.28 17.43
CA ARG A 80 -3.81 -6.10 16.62
C ARG A 80 -3.04 -5.24 15.64
N GLU A 81 -1.73 -5.47 15.52
CA GLU A 81 -0.89 -4.73 14.57
C GLU A 81 -1.32 -4.98 13.11
N PHE A 82 -1.43 -3.92 12.32
CA PHE A 82 -1.53 -4.04 10.86
C PHE A 82 -0.18 -3.74 10.19
N GLY A 83 0.36 -2.56 10.46
CA GLY A 83 1.60 -2.08 9.84
C GLY A 83 1.83 -0.60 10.06
N SER A 84 3.00 -0.10 9.70
CA SER A 84 3.34 1.31 9.83
C SER A 84 3.64 1.98 8.49
N VAL A 85 3.42 3.29 8.43
CA VAL A 85 3.78 4.12 7.26
C VAL A 85 4.66 5.26 7.72
N LEU A 86 5.83 5.39 7.11
CA LEU A 86 6.73 6.52 7.35
C LEU A 86 6.42 7.65 6.37
N ARG A 87 6.26 8.87 6.88
CA ARG A 87 6.13 10.09 6.07
C ARG A 87 7.26 11.05 6.40
N ARG A 88 7.98 11.50 5.38
CA ARG A 88 9.09 12.47 5.49
C ARG A 88 8.94 13.55 4.43
N GLN A 89 8.97 14.80 4.88
CA GLN A 89 8.84 15.97 4.01
C GLN A 89 9.40 17.20 4.71
N LYS A 90 9.61 18.28 3.97
CA LYS A 90 9.92 19.58 4.56
C LYS A 90 8.78 20.03 5.49
N SER A 91 9.14 20.53 6.66
CA SER A 91 8.20 21.12 7.62
C SER A 91 7.60 22.40 7.06
N ASP A 92 6.29 22.56 7.23
CA ASP A 92 5.53 23.78 6.97
C ASP A 92 5.55 24.74 8.17
N LYS A 93 6.01 24.27 9.34
CA LYS A 93 6.05 25.04 10.60
C LYS A 93 7.42 25.64 10.91
N ALA A 94 8.49 25.09 10.37
CA ALA A 94 9.85 25.52 10.68
C ALA A 94 10.79 25.39 9.47
N GLU A 95 11.61 26.41 9.25
CA GLU A 95 12.66 26.36 8.23
C GLU A 95 13.75 25.33 8.58
N ASN A 96 14.43 24.81 7.56
CA ASN A 96 15.52 23.83 7.70
C ASN A 96 15.18 22.65 8.62
N THR A 97 13.91 22.22 8.56
CA THR A 97 13.35 21.17 9.40
C THR A 97 12.62 20.15 8.54
N VAL A 98 12.92 18.88 8.76
CA VAL A 98 12.21 17.74 8.20
C VAL A 98 11.09 17.36 9.18
N PHE A 99 9.85 17.33 8.70
CA PHE A 99 8.75 16.70 9.41
C PHE A 99 8.79 15.20 9.15
N GLU A 100 9.00 14.42 10.20
CA GLU A 100 9.01 12.95 10.17
C GLU A 100 7.87 12.41 11.03
N GLN A 101 7.02 11.58 10.44
CA GLN A 101 5.91 10.96 11.13
C GLN A 101 5.83 9.49 10.76
N GLU A 102 6.16 8.63 11.73
CA GLU A 102 5.80 7.21 11.67
C GLU A 102 4.35 7.06 12.14
N ASN A 103 3.56 6.35 11.33
CA ASN A 103 2.13 6.19 11.51
C ASN A 103 1.82 4.72 11.77
N TYR A 104 1.46 4.35 12.99
CA TYR A 104 1.19 2.96 13.37
C TYR A 104 -0.30 2.65 13.23
N TYR A 105 -0.64 1.67 12.39
CA TYR A 105 -2.02 1.26 12.17
C TYR A 105 -2.34 -0.03 12.91
N TYR A 106 -3.49 -0.05 13.57
CA TYR A 106 -3.97 -1.18 14.35
C TYR A 106 -5.39 -1.54 13.96
N PHE A 107 -5.68 -2.83 13.80
CA PHE A 107 -7.06 -3.29 13.89
C PHE A 107 -7.51 -3.25 15.34
N CYS A 108 -8.75 -2.81 15.59
CA CYS A 108 -9.38 -2.93 16.88
C CYS A 108 -10.90 -3.06 16.76
N ASP A 109 -11.48 -3.73 17.74
CA ASP A 109 -12.91 -3.75 17.99
C ASP A 109 -13.26 -2.61 18.96
N VAL A 110 -14.50 -2.16 18.92
CA VAL A 110 -15.02 -1.08 19.75
C VAL A 110 -16.33 -1.51 20.39
N GLU A 111 -16.64 -0.95 21.55
CA GLU A 111 -17.95 -1.10 22.19
C GLU A 111 -19.08 -0.61 21.28
N ASP A 112 -20.31 -1.03 21.57
CA ASP A 112 -21.49 -0.63 20.78
C ASP A 112 -21.98 0.77 21.11
N GLU A 113 -21.71 1.26 22.32
CA GLU A 113 -22.09 2.60 22.76
C GLU A 113 -21.08 3.65 22.29
N LEU A 114 -21.61 4.79 21.86
CA LEU A 114 -20.82 5.97 21.54
C LEU A 114 -20.84 6.93 22.73
N VAL A 115 -19.73 7.64 22.90
CA VAL A 115 -19.60 8.80 23.78
C VAL A 115 -19.51 10.08 22.98
N ASP A 116 -19.62 11.23 23.64
CA ASP A 116 -19.45 12.53 22.99
C ASP A 116 -18.02 12.70 22.46
N GLN A 117 -17.88 13.35 21.30
CA GLN A 117 -16.58 13.70 20.73
C GLN A 117 -15.93 14.83 21.54
N GLU A 118 -14.61 14.77 21.68
CA GLU A 118 -13.78 15.76 22.36
C GLU A 118 -12.74 16.31 21.38
N LEU A 119 -13.23 16.96 20.32
CA LEU A 119 -12.40 17.47 19.22
C LEU A 119 -11.52 18.64 19.64
N ASP A 120 -10.27 18.65 19.17
CA ASP A 120 -9.39 19.81 19.31
C ASP A 120 -9.80 20.98 18.38
N ALA A 121 -9.12 22.12 18.49
CA ALA A 121 -9.45 23.31 17.71
C ALA A 121 -9.35 23.11 16.18
N TYR A 122 -8.36 22.37 15.70
CA TYR A 122 -8.21 22.05 14.28
C TYR A 122 -9.29 21.09 13.80
N GLU A 123 -9.65 20.11 14.62
CA GLU A 123 -10.63 19.08 14.27
C GLU A 123 -12.06 19.62 14.26
N GLN A 124 -12.39 20.52 15.19
CA GLN A 124 -13.63 21.29 15.18
C GLN A 124 -13.72 22.17 13.93
N ASP A 125 -12.63 22.85 13.59
CA ASP A 125 -12.51 23.71 12.43
C ASP A 125 -12.67 22.91 11.11
N ALA A 126 -12.10 21.70 11.05
CA ALA A 126 -12.27 20.76 9.93
C ALA A 126 -13.62 20.00 9.94
N GLU A 127 -14.47 20.27 10.92
CA GLU A 127 -15.80 19.67 11.11
C GLU A 127 -15.77 18.12 11.10
N PHE A 128 -14.90 17.53 11.91
CA PHE A 128 -14.74 16.08 11.98
C PHE A 128 -15.98 15.38 12.54
N VAL A 129 -16.43 14.34 11.83
CA VAL A 129 -17.50 13.45 12.26
C VAL A 129 -17.17 11.99 12.00
N LEU A 130 -17.68 11.12 12.86
CA LEU A 130 -17.71 9.69 12.60
C LEU A 130 -18.55 9.38 11.36
N LYS A 131 -17.99 8.57 10.46
CA LYS A 131 -18.71 7.96 9.33
C LYS A 131 -18.42 6.46 9.27
N ILE A 132 -19.50 5.67 9.27
CA ILE A 132 -19.45 4.25 8.90
C ILE A 132 -19.72 4.16 7.39
N VAL A 133 -18.69 3.85 6.63
CA VAL A 133 -18.68 3.99 5.16
C VAL A 133 -18.10 2.75 4.49
N ASP A 134 -18.55 2.50 3.27
CA ASP A 134 -17.97 1.51 2.38
C ASP A 134 -16.54 1.92 1.97
N ILE A 135 -15.63 0.96 1.89
CA ILE A 135 -14.20 1.27 1.65
C ILE A 135 -13.98 1.83 0.24
N GLU A 136 -14.76 1.42 -0.75
CA GLU A 136 -14.73 1.98 -2.10
C GLU A 136 -15.10 3.46 -2.08
N ALA A 137 -16.18 3.82 -1.38
CA ALA A 137 -16.60 5.22 -1.29
C ALA A 137 -15.57 6.10 -0.58
N ALA A 138 -14.86 5.57 0.43
CA ALA A 138 -13.76 6.28 1.07
C ALA A 138 -12.55 6.45 0.14
N ILE A 139 -12.20 5.41 -0.63
CA ILE A 139 -11.15 5.45 -1.65
C ILE A 139 -11.49 6.49 -2.72
N GLU A 140 -12.71 6.48 -3.26
CA GLU A 140 -13.16 7.41 -4.31
C GLU A 140 -13.08 8.87 -3.84
N ALA A 141 -13.56 9.17 -2.64
CA ALA A 141 -13.50 10.51 -2.06
C ALA A 141 -12.05 11.00 -1.87
N ASN A 142 -11.17 10.12 -1.38
CA ASN A 142 -9.77 10.47 -1.15
C ASN A 142 -8.94 10.55 -2.44
N ASP A 143 -9.29 9.78 -3.47
CA ASP A 143 -8.56 9.76 -4.75
C ASP A 143 -8.76 11.05 -5.56
N ILE A 144 -9.95 11.63 -5.48
CA ILE A 144 -10.25 12.93 -6.13
C ILE A 144 -9.85 14.13 -5.27
N TYR A 145 -9.43 13.92 -4.03
CA TYR A 145 -9.08 15.01 -3.11
C TYR A 145 -7.89 15.81 -3.65
N LYS A 146 -8.05 17.14 -3.63
CA LYS A 146 -7.03 18.12 -3.98
C LYS A 146 -7.08 19.26 -2.98
N SER A 147 -5.91 19.74 -2.60
CA SER A 147 -5.74 20.91 -1.75
C SER A 147 -4.55 21.71 -2.23
N ASP A 148 -4.65 23.04 -2.14
CA ASP A 148 -3.53 23.95 -2.36
C ASP A 148 -2.50 23.83 -1.21
N VAL A 149 -2.91 23.28 -0.07
CA VAL A 149 -2.02 22.91 1.04
C VAL A 149 -1.43 21.53 0.73
N PHE A 150 -0.26 21.54 0.12
CA PHE A 150 0.45 20.31 -0.27
C PHE A 150 0.67 19.34 0.90
N PHE A 151 0.85 19.86 2.12
CA PHE A 151 0.98 19.04 3.34
C PHE A 151 -0.25 18.15 3.56
N ASP A 152 -1.46 18.68 3.34
CA ASP A 152 -2.71 17.94 3.49
C ASP A 152 -2.90 16.94 2.36
N GLU A 153 -2.52 17.29 1.13
CA GLU A 153 -2.60 16.35 0.00
C GLU A 153 -1.72 15.11 0.25
N VAL A 154 -0.51 15.30 0.80
CA VAL A 154 0.39 14.19 1.15
C VAL A 154 -0.18 13.34 2.29
N MET A 155 -0.84 13.98 3.28
CA MET A 155 -1.56 13.26 4.33
C MET A 155 -2.68 12.38 3.75
N ILE A 156 -3.53 12.91 2.87
CA ILE A 156 -4.65 12.13 2.31
C ILE A 156 -4.15 11.04 1.36
N LYS A 157 -3.07 11.27 0.62
CA LYS A 157 -2.41 10.21 -0.17
C LYS A 157 -1.95 9.04 0.69
N ARG A 158 -1.49 9.29 1.93
CA ARG A 158 -1.18 8.23 2.90
C ARG A 158 -2.43 7.41 3.25
N GLU A 159 -3.52 8.10 3.64
CA GLU A 159 -4.78 7.45 4.02
C GLU A 159 -5.34 6.61 2.86
N LEU A 160 -5.36 7.17 1.65
CA LEU A 160 -5.78 6.50 0.42
C LEU A 160 -5.00 5.21 0.16
N ARG A 161 -3.67 5.25 0.29
CA ARG A 161 -2.83 4.05 0.05
C ARG A 161 -3.07 2.98 1.11
N VAL A 162 -3.32 3.35 2.37
CA VAL A 162 -3.70 2.39 3.41
C VAL A 162 -5.09 1.79 3.15
N LEU A 163 -6.08 2.59 2.75
CA LEU A 163 -7.41 2.08 2.36
C LEU A 163 -7.31 1.08 1.19
N ARG A 164 -6.52 1.40 0.17
CA ARG A 164 -6.26 0.47 -0.95
C ARG A 164 -5.62 -0.83 -0.49
N LEU A 165 -4.64 -0.77 0.42
CA LEU A 165 -4.02 -1.96 1.00
C LEU A 165 -5.01 -2.82 1.80
N LEU A 166 -5.95 -2.22 2.53
CA LEU A 166 -6.97 -2.95 3.27
C LEU A 166 -8.00 -3.62 2.37
N LYS A 167 -8.25 -3.04 1.18
CA LYS A 167 -9.07 -3.66 0.15
C LYS A 167 -8.37 -4.84 -0.53
N MET A 168 -7.04 -4.85 -0.53
CA MET A 168 -6.28 -5.98 -1.04
C MET A 168 -6.36 -7.16 -0.06
N SER A 169 -6.65 -8.34 -0.59
CA SER A 169 -6.68 -9.59 0.17
C SER A 169 -5.52 -10.49 -0.23
N GLU A 170 -5.05 -11.30 0.72
CA GLU A 170 -4.22 -12.44 0.36
C GLU A 170 -4.98 -13.33 -0.63
N ARG A 171 -4.25 -13.84 -1.63
CA ARG A 171 -4.83 -14.67 -2.67
C ARG A 171 -4.19 -16.05 -2.63
N TYR A 172 -5.02 -17.09 -2.60
CA TYR A 172 -4.55 -18.47 -2.64
C TYR A 172 -4.66 -18.95 -4.09
N VAL A 173 -3.51 -19.05 -4.75
CA VAL A 173 -3.45 -19.54 -6.13
C VAL A 173 -3.67 -21.05 -6.13
N ASP A 174 -3.05 -21.74 -5.16
CA ASP A 174 -3.24 -23.14 -4.84
C ASP A 174 -2.67 -23.43 -3.43
N ASN A 175 -2.47 -24.72 -3.10
CA ASN A 175 -1.96 -25.14 -1.79
C ASN A 175 -0.48 -24.78 -1.55
N GLU A 176 0.28 -24.45 -2.60
CA GLU A 176 1.70 -24.12 -2.51
C GLU A 176 1.95 -22.63 -2.69
N ILE A 177 1.11 -21.93 -3.46
CA ILE A 177 1.30 -20.52 -3.83
C ILE A 177 0.25 -19.63 -3.17
N ARG A 178 0.77 -18.63 -2.44
CA ARG A 178 -0.01 -17.51 -1.89
C ARG A 178 0.53 -16.19 -2.44
N LEU A 179 -0.37 -15.27 -2.76
CA LEU A 179 -0.02 -13.89 -3.10
C LEU A 179 -0.32 -13.01 -1.90
N VAL A 180 0.73 -12.42 -1.35
CA VAL A 180 0.67 -11.58 -0.15
C VAL A 180 0.75 -10.12 -0.57
N PRO A 181 -0.19 -9.24 -0.20
CA PRO A 181 -0.10 -7.81 -0.52
C PRO A 181 1.27 -7.26 -0.15
N TYR A 182 1.87 -6.52 -1.08
CA TYR A 182 3.23 -5.99 -0.90
C TYR A 182 3.34 -5.14 0.37
N TYR A 183 4.46 -5.31 1.07
CA TYR A 183 4.91 -4.46 2.17
C TYR A 183 6.42 -4.28 2.05
N ARG A 184 6.99 -3.25 2.69
CA ARG A 184 8.43 -3.02 2.58
C ARG A 184 9.21 -4.16 3.25
N ASN A 185 9.95 -4.94 2.46
CA ASN A 185 10.84 -6.01 2.92
C ASN A 185 12.15 -6.02 2.10
N ASP A 186 12.98 -5.01 2.34
CA ASP A 186 14.17 -4.74 1.54
C ASP A 186 15.16 -5.90 1.54
N GLU A 187 15.37 -6.55 2.69
CA GLU A 187 16.29 -7.69 2.84
C GLU A 187 15.97 -8.82 1.86
N VAL A 188 14.69 -9.18 1.76
CA VAL A 188 14.23 -10.26 0.90
C VAL A 188 14.17 -9.84 -0.57
N SER A 189 13.51 -8.71 -0.87
CA SER A 189 13.29 -8.33 -2.26
C SER A 189 14.57 -7.83 -2.94
N LEU A 190 15.42 -7.06 -2.26
CA LEU A 190 16.66 -6.55 -2.87
C LEU A 190 17.58 -7.69 -3.30
N ALA A 191 17.62 -8.79 -2.53
CA ALA A 191 18.43 -9.97 -2.83
C ALA A 191 18.06 -10.59 -4.20
N TRP A 192 16.78 -10.58 -4.59
CA TRP A 192 16.36 -11.09 -5.90
C TRP A 192 16.92 -10.25 -7.06
N TYR A 193 17.01 -8.94 -6.86
CA TYR A 193 17.52 -7.98 -7.84
C TYR A 193 19.05 -7.76 -7.74
N GLN A 194 19.76 -8.63 -7.02
CA GLN A 194 21.22 -8.74 -7.12
C GLN A 194 21.65 -9.73 -8.22
N ASP A 195 20.73 -10.53 -8.75
CA ASP A 195 20.98 -11.42 -9.89
C ASP A 195 20.84 -10.64 -11.22
N LEU A 196 21.93 -10.57 -11.99
CA LEU A 196 21.95 -9.80 -13.23
C LEU A 196 21.04 -10.37 -14.33
N ASP A 197 20.78 -11.69 -14.34
CA ASP A 197 19.83 -12.26 -15.29
C ASP A 197 18.41 -11.82 -14.94
N VAL A 198 18.06 -11.73 -13.65
CA VAL A 198 16.78 -11.19 -13.19
C VAL A 198 16.65 -9.71 -13.60
N CYS A 199 17.65 -8.87 -13.30
CA CYS A 199 17.64 -7.45 -13.70
C CYS A 199 17.55 -7.26 -15.22
N LYS A 200 18.23 -8.11 -15.99
CA LYS A 200 18.13 -8.10 -17.45
C LYS A 200 16.74 -8.48 -17.93
N GLN A 201 16.10 -9.47 -17.31
CA GLN A 201 14.76 -9.93 -17.67
C GLN A 201 13.66 -8.91 -17.34
N VAL A 202 13.81 -8.17 -16.23
CA VAL A 202 12.79 -7.23 -15.74
C VAL A 202 12.91 -5.86 -16.40
N ASP A 203 14.11 -5.27 -16.45
CA ASP A 203 14.32 -3.88 -16.91
C ASP A 203 15.39 -3.74 -18.01
N ASN A 204 15.87 -4.85 -18.60
CA ASN A 204 16.96 -4.86 -19.57
C ASN A 204 18.26 -4.20 -19.06
N ARG A 205 18.50 -4.30 -17.75
CA ARG A 205 19.67 -3.70 -17.08
C ARG A 205 20.81 -4.70 -16.93
N ASP A 206 22.04 -4.20 -17.02
CA ASP A 206 23.27 -4.98 -16.80
C ASP A 206 23.90 -4.70 -15.41
N GLU A 207 23.18 -3.97 -14.56
CA GLU A 207 23.58 -3.59 -13.19
C GLU A 207 22.49 -4.04 -12.20
N PRO A 208 22.87 -4.43 -10.96
CA PRO A 208 21.91 -4.78 -9.92
C PRO A 208 21.12 -3.56 -9.47
N TYR A 209 20.00 -3.79 -8.78
CA TYR A 209 19.27 -2.69 -8.17
C TYR A 209 19.99 -2.22 -6.91
N ASP A 210 19.94 -0.91 -6.68
CA ASP A 210 20.11 -0.35 -5.35
C ASP A 210 18.73 -0.21 -4.65
N LEU A 211 18.76 0.20 -3.38
CA LEU A 211 17.52 0.39 -2.60
C LEU A 211 16.63 1.48 -3.19
N GLU A 212 17.22 2.55 -3.74
CA GLU A 212 16.44 3.67 -4.26
C GLU A 212 15.64 3.27 -5.50
N LEU A 213 16.26 2.52 -6.43
CA LEU A 213 15.59 1.97 -7.60
C LEU A 213 14.53 0.94 -7.21
N LEU A 214 14.83 0.05 -6.26
CA LEU A 214 13.88 -0.96 -5.77
C LEU A 214 12.63 -0.30 -5.17
N HIS A 215 12.82 0.71 -4.32
CA HIS A 215 11.72 1.47 -3.73
C HIS A 215 10.90 2.19 -4.80
N SER A 216 11.57 2.86 -5.74
CA SER A 216 10.90 3.54 -6.86
C SER A 216 10.01 2.60 -7.68
N MET A 217 10.53 1.41 -8.00
CA MET A 217 9.77 0.37 -8.72
C MET A 217 8.54 -0.07 -7.92
N TYR A 218 8.68 -0.51 -6.68
CA TYR A 218 7.54 -1.00 -5.90
C TYR A 218 6.54 0.11 -5.56
N ASP A 219 7.00 1.33 -5.29
CA ASP A 219 6.10 2.46 -5.04
C ASP A 219 5.28 2.77 -6.30
N TYR A 220 5.89 2.74 -7.49
CA TYR A 220 5.15 2.86 -8.74
C TYR A 220 4.12 1.74 -8.93
N LEU A 221 4.51 0.48 -8.73
CA LEU A 221 3.61 -0.67 -8.88
C LEU A 221 2.43 -0.63 -7.90
N CYS A 222 2.66 -0.23 -6.65
CA CYS A 222 1.62 -0.14 -5.63
C CYS A 222 0.69 1.08 -5.81
N ILE A 223 1.17 2.16 -6.44
CA ILE A 223 0.35 3.34 -6.72
C ILE A 223 -0.59 3.09 -7.90
N HIS A 224 -0.13 2.33 -8.90
CA HIS A 224 -0.82 2.14 -10.18
C HIS A 224 -1.43 0.74 -10.36
N GLY A 225 -1.66 0.01 -9.27
CA GLY A 225 -2.28 -1.30 -9.34
C GLY A 225 -2.18 -2.11 -8.05
N ASP A 226 -2.51 -3.40 -8.17
CA ASP A 226 -2.36 -4.36 -7.09
C ASP A 226 -0.99 -5.03 -7.21
N CYS A 227 -0.16 -4.90 -6.18
CA CYS A 227 1.18 -5.52 -6.12
C CYS A 227 1.25 -6.55 -4.99
N TYR A 228 1.71 -7.75 -5.31
CA TYR A 228 1.82 -8.87 -4.38
C TYR A 228 3.22 -9.47 -4.39
N TYR A 229 3.72 -9.84 -3.22
CA TYR A 229 4.75 -10.86 -3.15
C TYR A 229 4.16 -12.24 -3.49
N ILE A 230 4.96 -13.06 -4.15
CA ILE A 230 4.68 -14.46 -4.42
C ILE A 230 5.35 -15.28 -3.32
N GLU A 231 4.54 -15.91 -2.48
CA GLU A 231 4.99 -16.90 -1.49
C GLU A 231 4.79 -18.31 -2.05
N TYR A 232 5.85 -19.12 -2.04
CA TYR A 232 5.83 -20.53 -2.45
C TYR A 232 6.30 -21.40 -1.29
N ASN A 233 5.42 -22.25 -0.76
CA ASN A 233 5.68 -23.12 0.39
C ASN A 233 6.27 -22.37 1.59
N GLY A 234 5.72 -21.18 1.90
CA GLY A 234 6.14 -20.34 3.03
C GLY A 234 7.40 -19.49 2.78
N VAL A 235 7.95 -19.49 1.57
CA VAL A 235 9.13 -18.68 1.20
C VAL A 235 8.73 -17.64 0.15
N LEU A 236 9.13 -16.39 0.32
CA LEU A 236 8.93 -15.36 -0.70
C LEU A 236 9.92 -15.58 -1.86
N VAL A 237 9.41 -15.66 -3.10
CA VAL A 237 10.19 -16.09 -4.27
C VAL A 237 10.06 -15.15 -5.48
N GLY A 238 9.46 -13.98 -5.29
CA GLY A 238 9.25 -12.99 -6.34
C GLY A 238 8.05 -12.10 -6.06
N ASP A 239 7.61 -11.38 -7.08
CA ASP A 239 6.43 -10.52 -7.03
C ASP A 239 5.65 -10.55 -8.35
N VAL A 240 4.38 -10.19 -8.25
CA VAL A 240 3.48 -10.01 -9.38
C VAL A 240 2.62 -8.79 -9.13
N SER A 241 2.36 -8.03 -10.18
CA SER A 241 1.42 -6.90 -10.14
C SER A 241 0.43 -6.94 -11.28
N LEU A 242 -0.77 -6.42 -11.02
CA LEU A 242 -1.78 -6.10 -12.02
C LEU A 242 -2.05 -4.59 -11.94
N ARG A 243 -1.59 -3.87 -12.96
CA ARG A 243 -1.78 -2.43 -13.08
C ARG A 243 -3.21 -2.06 -13.48
N ASP A 244 -3.64 -0.85 -13.16
CA ASP A 244 -4.98 -0.34 -13.47
C ASP A 244 -5.28 -0.32 -14.98
N ASN A 245 -4.23 -0.26 -15.81
CA ASN A 245 -4.32 -0.34 -17.27
C ASN A 245 -4.30 -1.79 -17.82
N GLY A 246 -4.44 -2.79 -16.95
CA GLY A 246 -4.45 -4.22 -17.31
C GLY A 246 -3.07 -4.83 -17.54
N GLU A 247 -1.98 -4.11 -17.27
CA GLU A 247 -0.64 -4.67 -17.42
C GLU A 247 -0.25 -5.59 -16.27
N ILE A 248 0.28 -6.76 -16.61
CA ILE A 248 0.82 -7.72 -15.66
C ILE A 248 2.34 -7.68 -15.73
N ALA A 249 2.99 -7.31 -14.62
CA ALA A 249 4.43 -7.47 -14.43
C ALA A 249 4.68 -8.58 -13.41
N ILE A 250 5.67 -9.44 -13.66
CA ILE A 250 5.99 -10.56 -12.79
C ILE A 250 7.49 -10.85 -12.78
N VAL A 251 8.02 -11.12 -11.60
CA VAL A 251 9.38 -11.62 -11.39
C VAL A 251 9.35 -12.86 -10.52
N ILE A 252 10.21 -13.83 -10.85
CA ILE A 252 10.51 -14.98 -9.98
C ILE A 252 12.02 -14.96 -9.77
N CYS A 253 12.45 -14.99 -8.52
CA CYS A 253 13.86 -15.01 -8.18
C CYS A 253 14.55 -16.24 -8.77
N LYS A 254 15.85 -16.10 -9.08
CA LYS A 254 16.60 -17.03 -9.93
C LYS A 254 16.41 -18.50 -9.56
N GLU A 255 16.51 -18.81 -8.27
CA GLU A 255 16.48 -20.17 -7.71
C GLU A 255 15.14 -20.90 -7.93
N TYR A 256 14.05 -20.15 -8.13
CA TYR A 256 12.68 -20.67 -8.24
C TYR A 256 12.13 -20.57 -9.67
N GLN A 257 12.91 -20.07 -10.62
CA GLN A 257 12.53 -20.05 -12.03
C GLN A 257 12.37 -21.48 -12.59
N ASN A 258 11.59 -21.60 -13.67
CA ASN A 258 11.30 -22.88 -14.35
C ASN A 258 10.54 -23.93 -13.52
N ARG A 259 9.89 -23.53 -12.42
CA ARG A 259 9.01 -24.39 -11.58
C ARG A 259 7.51 -24.16 -11.81
N HIS A 260 7.15 -23.56 -12.94
CA HIS A 260 5.77 -23.16 -13.30
C HIS A 260 5.05 -22.19 -12.35
N ILE A 261 5.74 -21.64 -11.34
CA ILE A 261 5.19 -20.68 -10.37
C ILE A 261 4.62 -19.44 -11.09
N GLY A 262 5.41 -18.80 -11.96
CA GLY A 262 4.97 -17.60 -12.67
C GLY A 262 3.72 -17.81 -13.52
N ARG A 263 3.59 -18.97 -14.18
CA ARG A 263 2.38 -19.31 -14.97
C ARG A 263 1.13 -19.35 -14.08
N ARG A 264 1.23 -19.95 -12.90
CA ARG A 264 0.10 -20.06 -11.96
C ARG A 264 -0.30 -18.68 -11.45
N CYS A 265 0.67 -17.83 -11.10
CA CYS A 265 0.42 -16.45 -10.66
C CYS A 265 -0.22 -15.58 -11.76
N VAL A 266 0.24 -15.66 -13.01
CA VAL A 266 -0.37 -14.91 -14.12
C VAL A 266 -1.82 -15.34 -14.39
N ASN A 267 -2.14 -16.63 -14.26
CA ASN A 267 -3.53 -17.10 -14.36
C ASN A 267 -4.41 -16.51 -13.25
N ASP A 268 -3.91 -16.41 -12.02
CA ASP A 268 -4.66 -15.74 -10.95
C ASP A 268 -4.83 -14.24 -11.21
N MET A 269 -3.82 -13.56 -11.76
CA MET A 269 -3.94 -12.15 -12.17
C MET A 269 -4.98 -11.94 -13.27
N ILE A 270 -5.12 -12.89 -14.20
CA ILE A 270 -6.20 -12.88 -15.20
C ILE A 270 -7.58 -13.00 -14.51
N ILE A 271 -7.71 -13.87 -13.51
CA ILE A 271 -8.96 -14.00 -12.73
C ILE A 271 -9.27 -12.69 -12.00
N LEU A 272 -8.25 -12.06 -11.41
CA LEU A 272 -8.39 -10.77 -10.74
C LEU A 272 -8.81 -9.66 -11.72
N ALA A 273 -8.17 -9.57 -12.89
CA ALA A 273 -8.52 -8.61 -13.93
C ALA A 273 -9.99 -8.75 -14.38
N LYS A 274 -10.46 -9.99 -14.58
CA LYS A 274 -11.87 -10.27 -14.89
C LYS A 274 -12.82 -9.84 -13.77
N LYS A 275 -12.48 -10.11 -12.51
CA LYS A 275 -13.26 -9.65 -11.34
C LYS A 275 -13.32 -8.12 -11.25
N LYS A 276 -12.26 -7.44 -11.66
CA LYS A 276 -12.19 -5.97 -11.77
C LYS A 276 -12.91 -5.40 -13.01
N GLY A 277 -13.52 -6.24 -13.85
CA GLY A 277 -14.26 -5.80 -15.03
C GLY A 277 -13.37 -5.41 -16.22
N MET A 278 -12.09 -5.78 -16.22
CA MET A 278 -11.20 -5.53 -17.35
C MET A 278 -11.59 -6.41 -18.54
N THR A 279 -11.44 -5.89 -19.76
CA THR A 279 -11.73 -6.62 -21.02
C THR A 279 -10.50 -7.31 -21.60
N SER A 280 -9.32 -6.92 -21.16
CA SER A 280 -8.05 -7.53 -21.56
C SER A 280 -6.97 -7.31 -20.51
N VAL A 281 -5.90 -8.08 -20.64
CA VAL A 281 -4.63 -7.88 -19.93
C VAL A 281 -3.48 -7.88 -20.91
N ARG A 282 -2.38 -7.22 -20.54
CA ARG A 282 -1.17 -7.13 -21.37
C ARG A 282 0.10 -7.34 -20.57
N ALA A 283 1.20 -7.63 -21.24
CA ALA A 283 2.53 -7.69 -20.64
C ALA A 283 3.57 -7.20 -21.65
N ASN A 284 4.50 -6.36 -21.20
CA ASN A 284 5.69 -6.00 -21.98
C ASN A 284 6.81 -7.00 -21.66
N ILE A 285 7.33 -7.68 -22.68
CA ILE A 285 8.30 -8.77 -22.51
C ILE A 285 9.38 -8.64 -23.57
N TYR A 286 10.58 -8.25 -23.13
CA TYR A 286 11.74 -8.08 -24.00
C TYR A 286 11.97 -9.27 -24.95
N SER A 287 12.40 -8.94 -26.16
CA SER A 287 12.61 -9.87 -27.26
C SER A 287 13.61 -10.97 -26.93
N PHE A 288 14.61 -10.70 -26.08
CA PHE A 288 15.57 -11.69 -25.60
C PHE A 288 15.02 -12.59 -24.48
N ASN A 289 13.96 -12.18 -23.77
CA ASN A 289 13.37 -12.95 -22.66
C ASN A 289 12.46 -14.08 -23.19
N LYS A 290 13.07 -15.04 -23.89
CA LYS A 290 12.36 -16.17 -24.53
C LYS A 290 11.62 -17.05 -23.53
N GLN A 291 12.10 -17.13 -22.29
CA GLN A 291 11.46 -17.88 -21.22
C GLN A 291 10.09 -17.28 -20.88
N SER A 292 10.03 -15.98 -20.60
CA SER A 292 8.78 -15.28 -20.30
C SER A 292 7.84 -15.29 -21.50
N GLN A 293 8.34 -15.02 -22.72
CA GLN A 293 7.51 -15.08 -23.93
C GLN A 293 6.87 -16.45 -24.14
N LYS A 294 7.59 -17.55 -23.93
CA LYS A 294 7.02 -18.92 -24.01
C LYS A 294 5.95 -19.15 -22.95
N MET A 295 6.17 -18.65 -21.73
CA MET A 295 5.22 -18.78 -20.64
C MET A 295 3.91 -18.03 -20.94
N PHE A 296 3.97 -16.75 -21.30
CA PHE A 296 2.77 -15.96 -21.63
C PHE A 296 2.02 -16.52 -22.85
N LYS A 297 2.73 -16.91 -23.92
CA LYS A 297 2.11 -17.58 -25.08
C LYS A 297 1.39 -18.87 -24.70
N SER A 298 1.94 -19.65 -23.76
CA SER A 298 1.30 -20.89 -23.30
C SER A 298 0.00 -20.68 -22.51
N ILE A 299 -0.23 -19.47 -21.99
CA ILE A 299 -1.47 -19.06 -21.32
C ILE A 299 -2.50 -18.53 -22.33
N GLY A 300 -2.08 -18.24 -23.56
CA GLY A 300 -2.94 -17.75 -24.64
C GLY A 300 -2.69 -16.30 -25.04
N PHE A 301 -1.71 -15.62 -24.44
CA PHE A 301 -1.32 -14.28 -24.89
C PHE A 301 -0.79 -14.32 -26.33
N LYS A 302 -1.17 -13.32 -27.11
CA LYS A 302 -0.71 -13.12 -28.49
C LYS A 302 0.17 -11.88 -28.56
N SER A 303 1.20 -11.93 -29.40
CA SER A 303 2.05 -10.76 -29.66
C SER A 303 1.23 -9.68 -30.37
N SER A 304 1.20 -8.45 -29.84
CA SER A 304 0.57 -7.30 -30.50
C SER A 304 1.58 -6.38 -31.22
N GLY A 305 2.90 -6.58 -31.00
CA GLY A 305 3.98 -5.80 -31.60
C GLY A 305 4.83 -5.14 -30.51
N ASP A 306 6.01 -4.64 -30.85
CA ASP A 306 6.88 -3.86 -29.93
C ASP A 306 7.06 -4.49 -28.53
N GLU A 307 7.31 -5.81 -28.50
CA GLU A 307 7.51 -6.58 -27.28
C GLU A 307 6.26 -6.69 -26.37
N TRP A 308 5.10 -6.25 -26.84
CA TRP A 308 3.81 -6.41 -26.15
C TRP A 308 3.10 -7.72 -26.48
N PHE A 309 2.49 -8.26 -25.43
CA PHE A 309 1.67 -9.46 -25.44
C PHE A 309 0.31 -9.14 -24.82
N GLU A 310 -0.78 -9.57 -25.45
CA GLU A 310 -2.14 -9.29 -25.00
C GLU A 310 -3.01 -10.55 -24.93
N LEU A 311 -3.93 -10.55 -23.97
CA LEU A 311 -4.99 -11.54 -23.82
C LEU A 311 -6.31 -10.83 -23.61
N TRP A 312 -7.26 -11.08 -24.51
CA TRP A 312 -8.62 -10.52 -24.48
C TRP A 312 -9.58 -11.56 -23.87
N PHE A 313 -10.60 -11.09 -23.15
CA PHE A 313 -11.55 -11.94 -22.42
C PHE A 313 -12.93 -12.04 -23.06
#